data_AF-A0A521KQP6-F1
#
_entry.id   AF-A0A521KQP6-F1
#
_cell.length_a   1.000
_cell.length_b   1.000
_cell.length_c   1.000
_cell.angle_alpha   90.00
_cell.angle_beta   90.00
_cell.angle_gamma   90.00
#
_symmetry.space_group_name_H-M   'P 1'
#
loop_
_entity.id
_entity.type
_entity.pdbx_description
1 polymer ?
#
loop_
_entity_poly.entity_id
_entity_poly.type
_entity_poly.pdbx_seq_one_letter_code
_entity_poly.pdbx_strand_id
1 'polypeptide(L)'
;HASDSTDFQEFMLMPVGATSFREGIRWVAETYQVLKKILHEQGHNTNVGDEGGFAPKLATNRAACDLLMQAIETAGRRPGDEIAIALDPAASELFRNGIYDLKREGRTATAAQLVDLWAEWCRDYPIISIEDGMAEDDWDGWKQLTDRVGATTQLVGDDIFVTNIERLGRGIDEGTANAILIKVNQIGTLTETMAAIRLAQTNGYRTVISHRSGETEDTTIAHIAVATGAGQIKAGATARSDRNAKYNELLRIEEELGAAAIYPGRSAFRR
;
A
#
# COMPACT_ATOMS: atom_id res chain seq x y z
N HIS A 1 8.98 5.32 -9.07
CA HIS A 1 10.32 4.86 -9.49
C HIS A 1 10.45 4.50 -10.98
N ALA A 2 9.77 5.18 -11.91
CA ALA A 2 9.89 4.87 -13.33
C ALA A 2 9.84 6.12 -14.21
N SER A 3 10.79 6.21 -15.15
CA SER A 3 10.89 7.35 -16.08
C SER A 3 9.67 7.43 -17.00
N ASP A 4 9.09 8.63 -17.11
CA ASP A 4 7.91 8.96 -17.92
C ASP A 4 6.61 8.20 -17.55
N SER A 5 6.51 7.66 -16.33
CA SER A 5 5.30 7.01 -15.81
C SER A 5 4.41 8.01 -15.04
N THR A 6 3.52 7.52 -14.17
CA THR A 6 2.72 8.33 -13.25
C THR A 6 3.61 9.09 -12.25
N ASP A 7 3.09 10.21 -11.72
CA ASP A 7 3.72 10.95 -10.63
C ASP A 7 3.72 10.12 -9.32
N PHE A 8 2.63 9.38 -9.07
CA PHE A 8 2.46 8.54 -7.88
C PHE A 8 3.22 7.22 -8.02
N GLN A 9 3.82 6.78 -6.91
CA GLN A 9 4.82 5.71 -6.91
C GLN A 9 4.24 4.31 -7.13
N GLU A 10 3.22 3.92 -6.37
CA GLU A 10 2.63 2.59 -6.44
C GLU A 10 1.10 2.58 -6.43
N PHE A 11 0.54 1.66 -7.21
CA PHE A 11 -0.88 1.34 -7.27
C PHE A 11 -1.03 -0.16 -7.05
N MET A 12 -1.72 -0.55 -5.98
CA MET A 12 -1.70 -1.90 -5.43
C MET A 12 -3.09 -2.55 -5.45
N LEU A 13 -3.11 -3.88 -5.56
CA LEU A 13 -4.31 -4.71 -5.48
C LEU A 13 -4.38 -5.37 -4.10
N MET A 14 -5.52 -5.23 -3.42
CA MET A 14 -5.76 -5.79 -2.10
C MET A 14 -6.92 -6.80 -2.15
N PRO A 15 -6.69 -8.12 -2.05
CA PRO A 15 -7.71 -9.16 -2.21
C PRO A 15 -8.59 -9.34 -0.95
N VAL A 16 -9.24 -8.24 -0.52
CA VAL A 16 -9.94 -8.14 0.77
C VAL A 16 -11.15 -9.06 0.93
N GLY A 17 -11.72 -9.57 -0.17
CA GLY A 17 -12.85 -10.50 -0.15
C GLY A 17 -12.48 -11.97 -0.18
N ALA A 18 -11.19 -12.31 -0.25
CA ALA A 18 -10.74 -13.70 -0.20
C ALA A 18 -10.99 -14.32 1.19
N THR A 19 -11.17 -15.64 1.22
CA THR A 19 -11.42 -16.41 2.46
C THR A 19 -10.14 -16.96 3.09
N SER A 20 -9.02 -16.93 2.36
CA SER A 20 -7.72 -17.41 2.80
C SER A 20 -6.61 -16.60 2.12
N PHE A 21 -5.40 -16.64 2.67
CA PHE A 21 -4.24 -16.01 2.04
C PHE A 21 -3.94 -16.66 0.68
N ARG A 22 -3.98 -18.00 0.59
CA ARG A 22 -3.82 -18.74 -0.67
C ARG A 22 -4.77 -18.28 -1.76
N GLU A 23 -6.05 -18.09 -1.44
CA GLU A 23 -7.03 -17.58 -2.40
C GLU A 23 -6.75 -16.13 -2.78
N GLY A 24 -6.42 -15.29 -1.80
CA GLY A 24 -6.13 -13.88 -2.04
C GLY A 24 -4.93 -13.67 -2.95
N ILE A 25 -3.81 -14.36 -2.70
CA ILE A 25 -2.60 -14.22 -3.53
C ILE A 25 -2.82 -14.80 -4.93
N ARG A 26 -3.64 -15.85 -5.08
CA ARG A 26 -4.05 -16.37 -6.38
C ARG A 26 -4.83 -15.32 -7.18
N TRP A 27 -5.80 -14.65 -6.56
CA TRP A 27 -6.57 -13.59 -7.23
C TRP A 27 -5.67 -12.44 -7.70
N VAL A 28 -4.75 -11.99 -6.86
CA VAL A 28 -3.77 -10.95 -7.22
C VAL A 28 -2.89 -11.40 -8.40
N ALA A 29 -2.39 -12.63 -8.37
CA ALA A 29 -1.57 -13.17 -9.46
C ALA A 29 -2.33 -13.28 -10.79
N GLU A 30 -3.59 -13.74 -10.76
CA GLU A 30 -4.48 -13.78 -11.92
C GLU A 30 -4.69 -12.36 -12.51
N THR A 31 -5.07 -11.40 -11.66
CA THR A 31 -5.27 -10.01 -12.06
C THR A 31 -3.99 -9.36 -12.59
N TYR A 32 -2.82 -9.67 -12.02
CA TYR A 32 -1.53 -9.19 -12.50
C TYR A 32 -1.23 -9.67 -13.92
N GLN A 33 -1.50 -10.94 -14.25
CA GLN A 33 -1.31 -11.46 -15.62
C GLN A 33 -2.32 -10.87 -16.62
N VAL A 34 -3.55 -10.62 -16.17
CA VAL A 34 -4.57 -9.91 -16.96
C VAL A 34 -4.12 -8.49 -17.26
N LEU A 35 -3.63 -7.75 -16.26
CA LEU A 35 -3.09 -6.41 -16.44
C LEU A 35 -1.92 -6.41 -17.44
N LYS A 36 -1.01 -7.38 -17.34
CA LYS A 36 0.09 -7.56 -18.30
C LYS A 36 -0.41 -7.65 -19.74
N LYS A 37 -1.46 -8.45 -19.96
CA LYS A 37 -2.07 -8.63 -21.29
C LYS A 37 -2.71 -7.33 -21.80
N ILE A 38 -3.48 -6.64 -20.96
CA ILE A 38 -4.11 -5.35 -21.30
C ILE A 38 -3.04 -4.33 -21.70
N LEU A 39 -1.98 -4.20 -20.91
CA LEU A 39 -0.87 -3.29 -21.19
C LEU A 39 -0.20 -3.63 -22.53
N HIS A 40 0.06 -4.91 -22.79
CA HIS A 40 0.65 -5.35 -24.06
C HIS A 40 -0.25 -5.02 -25.26
N GLU A 41 -1.55 -5.28 -25.17
CA GLU A 41 -2.53 -4.99 -26.23
C GLU A 41 -2.67 -3.48 -26.50
N GLN A 42 -2.49 -2.65 -25.47
CA GLN A 42 -2.46 -1.19 -25.59
C GLN A 42 -1.08 -0.63 -26.03
N GLY A 43 -0.10 -1.50 -26.30
CA GLY A 43 1.22 -1.11 -26.77
C GLY A 43 2.14 -0.55 -25.68
N HIS A 44 1.82 -0.76 -24.41
CA HIS A 44 2.68 -0.40 -23.28
C HIS A 44 3.77 -1.47 -23.06
N ASN A 45 4.90 -1.04 -22.46
CA ASN A 45 5.95 -1.95 -22.04
C ASN A 45 5.50 -2.75 -20.81
N THR A 46 5.76 -4.06 -20.81
CA THR A 46 5.45 -4.98 -19.70
C THR A 46 6.69 -5.43 -18.92
N ASN A 47 7.81 -4.71 -19.06
CA ASN A 47 8.96 -4.84 -18.18
C ASN A 47 8.58 -4.46 -16.75
N VAL A 48 9.27 -5.04 -15.80
CA VAL A 48 8.98 -4.87 -14.38
C VAL A 48 10.07 -4.07 -13.68
N GLY A 49 9.66 -3.26 -12.70
CA GLY A 49 10.57 -2.53 -11.81
C GLY A 49 11.19 -3.41 -10.72
N ASP A 50 11.75 -2.77 -9.71
CA ASP A 50 12.42 -3.43 -8.58
C ASP A 50 11.42 -4.24 -7.74
N GLU A 51 10.21 -3.73 -7.54
CA GLU A 51 9.12 -4.40 -6.82
C GLU A 51 8.35 -5.40 -7.69
N GLY A 52 8.69 -5.54 -8.97
CA GLY A 52 8.02 -6.46 -9.91
C GLY A 52 6.75 -5.90 -10.56
N GLY A 53 6.34 -4.68 -10.22
CA GLY A 53 5.22 -3.97 -10.83
C GLY A 53 5.53 -3.47 -12.24
N PHE A 54 4.48 -3.23 -13.04
CA PHE A 54 4.61 -2.60 -14.34
C PHE A 54 4.71 -1.09 -14.20
N ALA A 55 5.43 -0.45 -15.12
CA ALA A 55 5.57 1.01 -15.17
C ALA A 55 5.17 1.57 -16.54
N PRO A 56 3.88 1.52 -16.91
CA PRO A 56 3.41 2.04 -18.19
C PRO A 56 3.50 3.57 -18.24
N LYS A 57 3.60 4.11 -19.46
CA LYS A 57 3.51 5.56 -19.71
C LYS A 57 2.03 5.93 -19.90
N LEU A 58 1.37 6.41 -18.85
CA LEU A 58 -0.07 6.68 -18.84
C LEU A 58 -0.37 8.17 -18.98
N ALA A 59 -1.44 8.57 -19.67
CA ALA A 59 -1.70 10.00 -19.91
C ALA A 59 -1.91 10.81 -18.62
N THR A 60 -2.54 10.24 -17.60
CA THR A 60 -2.84 10.86 -16.30
C THR A 60 -2.52 9.89 -15.16
N ASN A 61 -2.42 10.38 -13.93
CA ASN A 61 -2.25 9.51 -12.76
C ASN A 61 -3.48 8.61 -12.56
N ARG A 62 -4.66 9.19 -12.80
CA ARG A 62 -5.95 8.51 -12.67
C ARG A 62 -6.11 7.31 -13.59
N ALA A 63 -5.50 7.35 -14.78
CA ALA A 63 -5.53 6.24 -15.74
C ALA A 63 -4.94 4.93 -15.18
N ALA A 64 -4.06 4.99 -14.16
CA ALA A 64 -3.57 3.79 -13.49
C ALA A 64 -4.69 3.07 -12.73
N CYS A 65 -5.56 3.82 -12.03
CA CYS A 65 -6.71 3.26 -11.33
C CYS A 65 -7.71 2.66 -12.34
N ASP A 66 -7.96 3.32 -13.46
CA ASP A 66 -8.84 2.81 -14.52
C ASP A 66 -8.35 1.45 -15.07
N LEU A 67 -7.03 1.33 -15.30
CA LEU A 67 -6.43 0.07 -15.72
C LEU A 67 -6.54 -1.04 -14.66
N LEU A 68 -6.37 -0.72 -13.38
CA LEU A 68 -6.57 -1.69 -12.31
C LEU A 68 -8.03 -2.15 -12.23
N MET A 69 -8.99 -1.23 -12.32
CA MET A 69 -10.42 -1.57 -12.37
C MET A 69 -10.71 -2.52 -13.53
N GLN A 70 -10.25 -2.18 -14.73
CA GLN A 70 -10.41 -3.02 -15.91
C GLN A 70 -9.77 -4.41 -15.72
N ALA A 71 -8.57 -4.47 -15.13
CA ALA A 71 -7.88 -5.73 -14.90
C ALA A 71 -8.60 -6.61 -13.88
N ILE A 72 -9.12 -6.02 -12.79
CA ILE A 72 -9.91 -6.74 -11.77
C ILE A 72 -11.15 -7.36 -12.41
N GLU A 73 -11.91 -6.58 -13.17
CA GLU A 73 -13.13 -7.05 -13.85
C GLU A 73 -12.83 -8.12 -14.90
N THR A 74 -11.80 -7.92 -15.71
CA THR A 74 -11.39 -8.86 -16.76
C THR A 74 -10.88 -10.18 -16.16
N ALA A 75 -10.32 -10.15 -14.95
CA ALA A 75 -9.95 -11.35 -14.18
C ALA A 75 -11.16 -12.05 -13.54
N GLY A 76 -12.39 -11.57 -13.76
CA GLY A 76 -13.61 -12.14 -13.22
C GLY A 76 -13.81 -11.86 -11.73
N ARG A 77 -13.21 -10.78 -11.22
CA ARG A 77 -13.32 -10.34 -9.82
C ARG A 77 -14.15 -9.06 -9.72
N ARG A 78 -14.81 -8.83 -8.60
CA ARG A 78 -15.58 -7.61 -8.31
C ARG A 78 -14.69 -6.53 -7.68
N PRO A 79 -14.47 -5.38 -8.34
CA PRO A 79 -13.76 -4.26 -7.71
C PRO A 79 -14.46 -3.77 -6.45
N GLY A 80 -13.68 -3.34 -5.48
CA GLY A 80 -14.19 -3.05 -4.15
C GLY A 80 -14.42 -4.33 -3.39
N ASP A 81 -15.51 -5.06 -3.69
CA ASP A 81 -16.02 -6.21 -2.95
C ASP A 81 -14.97 -7.31 -2.71
N GLU A 82 -14.30 -7.75 -3.77
CA GLU A 82 -13.32 -8.83 -3.74
C GLU A 82 -11.88 -8.32 -3.76
N ILE A 83 -11.60 -7.36 -4.65
CA ILE A 83 -10.29 -6.71 -4.75
C ILE A 83 -10.48 -5.20 -4.66
N ALA A 84 -9.85 -4.59 -3.65
CA ALA A 84 -9.77 -3.14 -3.48
C ALA A 84 -8.44 -2.60 -3.98
N ILE A 85 -8.33 -1.27 -4.07
CA ILE A 85 -7.09 -0.57 -4.46
C ILE A 85 -6.43 0.01 -3.20
N ALA A 86 -5.11 -0.08 -3.12
CA ALA A 86 -4.30 0.69 -2.19
C ALA A 86 -3.30 1.55 -2.98
N LEU A 87 -2.94 2.71 -2.45
CA LEU A 87 -2.03 3.65 -3.09
C LEU A 87 -0.83 3.92 -2.20
N ASP A 88 0.31 4.14 -2.82
CA ASP A 88 1.47 4.78 -2.21
C ASP A 88 1.94 5.87 -3.18
N PRO A 89 1.48 7.12 -3.02
CA PRO A 89 1.92 8.24 -3.85
C PRO A 89 3.35 8.66 -3.59
N ALA A 90 3.94 8.33 -2.42
CA ALA A 90 5.22 8.86 -1.94
C ALA A 90 5.32 10.38 -2.10
N ALA A 91 4.33 11.11 -1.57
CA ALA A 91 4.12 12.53 -1.89
C ALA A 91 5.29 13.45 -1.49
N SER A 92 6.18 13.02 -0.60
CA SER A 92 7.45 13.68 -0.27
C SER A 92 8.32 13.93 -1.51
N GLU A 93 8.32 13.01 -2.48
CA GLU A 93 9.07 13.13 -3.74
C GLU A 93 8.52 14.22 -4.67
N LEU A 94 7.24 14.55 -4.50
CA LEU A 94 6.53 15.57 -5.28
C LEU A 94 6.57 16.94 -4.61
N PHE A 95 6.96 17.02 -3.34
CA PHE A 95 6.84 18.22 -2.53
C PHE A 95 8.10 19.10 -2.60
N ARG A 96 7.95 20.36 -3.03
CA ARG A 96 9.02 21.36 -3.07
C ARG A 96 8.45 22.73 -2.69
N ASN A 97 9.07 23.38 -1.70
CA ASN A 97 8.73 24.75 -1.27
C ASN A 97 7.23 24.96 -0.94
N GLY A 98 6.59 24.01 -0.23
CA GLY A 98 5.18 24.14 0.17
C GLY A 98 4.16 23.73 -0.88
N ILE A 99 4.61 23.22 -2.04
CA ILE A 99 3.77 22.88 -3.19
C ILE A 99 4.09 21.46 -3.65
N TYR A 100 3.05 20.72 -4.04
CA TYR A 100 3.15 19.41 -4.67
C TYR A 100 3.15 19.56 -6.20
N ASP A 101 4.18 19.03 -6.87
CA ASP A 101 4.37 19.13 -8.32
C ASP A 101 3.91 17.84 -9.03
N LEU A 102 2.74 17.89 -9.68
CA LEU A 102 2.16 16.78 -10.45
C LEU A 102 2.54 16.92 -11.93
N LYS A 103 3.79 16.57 -12.23
CA LYS A 103 4.41 16.80 -13.54
C LYS A 103 3.66 16.09 -14.66
N ARG A 104 3.12 14.91 -14.42
CA ARG A 104 2.39 14.15 -15.45
C ARG A 104 1.14 14.87 -15.91
N GLU A 105 0.50 15.60 -15.00
CA GLU A 105 -0.69 16.40 -15.27
C GLU A 105 -0.36 17.88 -15.55
N GLY A 106 0.92 18.26 -15.55
CA GLY A 106 1.37 19.62 -15.82
C GLY A 106 0.80 20.66 -14.84
N ARG A 107 0.52 20.26 -13.59
CA ARG A 107 -0.10 21.13 -12.58
C ARG A 107 0.59 21.00 -11.23
N THR A 108 0.36 22.00 -10.40
CA THR A 108 0.76 22.00 -8.99
C THR A 108 -0.47 21.96 -8.09
N ALA A 109 -0.26 21.53 -6.85
CA ALA A 109 -1.29 21.49 -5.82
C ALA A 109 -0.75 22.04 -4.49
N THR A 110 -1.58 22.80 -3.77
CA THR A 110 -1.40 23.02 -2.34
C THR A 110 -1.78 21.78 -1.55
N ALA A 111 -1.41 21.72 -0.26
CA ALA A 111 -1.84 20.61 0.61
C ALA A 111 -3.36 20.40 0.59
N ALA A 112 -4.15 21.47 0.72
CA ALA A 112 -5.61 21.39 0.66
C ALA A 112 -6.13 20.83 -0.68
N GLN A 113 -5.54 21.25 -1.81
CA GLN A 113 -5.92 20.74 -3.13
C GLN A 113 -5.55 19.26 -3.31
N LEU A 114 -4.43 18.82 -2.72
CA LEU A 114 -4.03 17.41 -2.75
C LEU A 114 -4.95 16.55 -1.86
N VAL A 115 -5.37 17.05 -0.70
CA VAL A 115 -6.39 16.41 0.16
C VAL A 115 -7.73 16.26 -0.60
N ASP A 116 -8.16 17.30 -1.29
CA ASP A 116 -9.39 17.24 -2.10
C ASP A 116 -9.28 16.23 -3.25
N LEU A 117 -8.10 16.12 -3.86
CA LEU A 117 -7.81 15.11 -4.88
C LEU A 117 -7.97 13.69 -4.32
N TRP A 118 -7.39 13.40 -3.15
CA TRP A 118 -7.53 12.08 -2.50
C TRP A 118 -8.98 11.78 -2.12
N ALA A 119 -9.72 12.77 -1.62
CA ALA A 119 -11.12 12.61 -1.31
C ALA A 119 -11.98 12.32 -2.55
N GLU A 120 -11.68 12.95 -3.69
CA GLU A 120 -12.29 12.62 -4.98
C GLU A 120 -11.97 11.19 -5.39
N TRP A 121 -10.70 10.78 -5.32
CA TRP A 121 -10.29 9.44 -5.75
C TRP A 121 -10.91 8.34 -4.89
N CYS A 122 -10.97 8.51 -3.57
CA CYS A 122 -11.64 7.57 -2.66
C CYS A 122 -13.15 7.43 -2.93
N ARG A 123 -13.79 8.46 -3.51
CA ARG A 123 -15.20 8.39 -3.91
C ARG A 123 -15.36 7.67 -5.24
N ASP A 124 -14.45 7.92 -6.17
CA ASP A 124 -14.58 7.47 -7.55
C ASP A 124 -14.03 6.04 -7.76
N TYR A 125 -13.11 5.60 -6.89
CA TYR A 125 -12.48 4.28 -6.94
C TYR A 125 -12.60 3.55 -5.59
N PRO A 126 -12.55 2.20 -5.58
CA PRO A 126 -12.56 1.41 -4.34
C PRO A 126 -11.19 1.45 -3.62
N ILE A 127 -10.67 2.66 -3.36
CA ILE A 127 -9.44 2.88 -2.62
C ILE A 127 -9.72 2.68 -1.14
N ILE A 128 -9.10 1.67 -0.55
CA ILE A 128 -9.26 1.33 0.87
C ILE A 128 -8.09 1.84 1.73
N SER A 129 -6.95 2.15 1.11
CA SER A 129 -5.73 2.56 1.80
C SER A 129 -4.90 3.53 0.95
N ILE A 130 -4.37 4.57 1.60
CA ILE A 130 -3.42 5.53 1.03
C ILE A 130 -2.23 5.61 1.99
N GLU A 131 -1.07 5.20 1.52
CA GLU A 131 0.23 5.39 2.15
C GLU A 131 0.85 6.71 1.68
N ASP A 132 1.50 7.49 2.54
CA ASP A 132 2.23 8.71 2.17
C ASP A 132 1.54 9.65 1.18
N GLY A 133 0.25 9.90 1.44
CA GLY A 133 -0.57 10.83 0.65
C GLY A 133 -0.15 12.29 0.79
N MET A 134 0.62 12.63 1.82
CA MET A 134 1.17 13.97 2.07
C MET A 134 2.67 13.83 2.38
N ALA A 135 3.45 14.91 2.20
CA ALA A 135 4.90 14.88 2.44
C ALA A 135 5.25 14.61 3.92
N GLU A 136 6.42 14.03 4.15
CA GLU A 136 6.88 13.53 5.47
C GLU A 136 6.82 14.54 6.62
N ASP A 137 7.04 15.82 6.31
CA ASP A 137 7.05 16.92 7.27
C ASP A 137 5.84 17.87 7.13
N ASP A 138 4.88 17.57 6.24
CA ASP A 138 3.61 18.32 6.10
C ASP A 138 2.55 17.80 7.10
N TRP A 139 2.84 17.95 8.39
CA TRP A 139 1.97 17.47 9.48
C TRP A 139 0.57 18.09 9.44
N ASP A 140 0.46 19.37 9.07
CA ASP A 140 -0.82 20.06 8.91
C ASP A 140 -1.64 19.49 7.74
N GLY A 141 -0.97 19.19 6.62
CA GLY A 141 -1.59 18.52 5.48
C GLY A 141 -2.04 17.10 5.81
N TRP A 142 -1.22 16.33 6.53
CA TRP A 142 -1.57 15.01 7.02
C TRP A 142 -2.78 15.04 7.97
N LYS A 143 -2.85 16.02 8.87
CA LYS A 143 -4.00 16.18 9.76
C LYS A 143 -5.28 16.50 8.98
N GLN A 144 -5.19 17.41 8.00
CA GLN A 144 -6.30 17.71 7.09
C GLN A 144 -6.76 16.47 6.31
N LEU A 145 -5.84 15.66 5.79
CA LEU A 145 -6.17 14.41 5.11
C LEU A 145 -6.88 13.44 6.04
N THR A 146 -6.38 13.31 7.27
CA THR A 146 -6.95 12.43 8.31
C THR A 146 -8.37 12.83 8.67
N ASP A 147 -8.60 14.12 8.88
CA ASP A 147 -9.94 14.65 9.16
C ASP A 147 -10.89 14.48 7.96
N ARG A 148 -10.37 14.56 6.74
CA ARG A 148 -11.19 14.52 5.52
C ARG A 148 -11.67 13.12 5.15
N VAL A 149 -10.80 12.11 5.25
CA VAL A 149 -11.09 10.74 4.74
C VAL A 149 -10.69 9.60 5.70
N GLY A 150 -9.98 9.88 6.79
CA GLY A 150 -9.44 8.86 7.70
C GLY A 150 -10.50 8.01 8.42
N ALA A 151 -11.76 8.45 8.43
CA ALA A 151 -12.88 7.67 8.96
C ALA A 151 -13.29 6.48 8.07
N THR A 152 -12.99 6.53 6.77
CA THR A 152 -13.39 5.51 5.79
C THR A 152 -12.22 4.88 5.06
N THR A 153 -11.06 5.53 5.07
CA THR A 153 -9.86 5.13 4.34
C THR A 153 -8.71 4.95 5.31
N GLN A 154 -7.95 3.86 5.16
CA GLN A 154 -6.70 3.68 5.89
C GLN A 154 -5.68 4.70 5.38
N LEU A 155 -5.00 5.39 6.29
CA LEU A 155 -3.95 6.35 6.02
C LEU A 155 -2.67 5.84 6.67
N VAL A 156 -1.76 5.33 5.85
CA VAL A 156 -0.54 4.65 6.29
C VAL A 156 0.61 5.65 6.25
N GLY A 157 1.21 5.95 7.40
CA GLY A 157 2.46 6.71 7.44
C GLY A 157 3.66 5.79 7.25
N ASP A 158 4.47 6.04 6.21
CA ASP A 158 5.79 5.45 6.01
C ASP A 158 6.87 6.48 6.32
N ASP A 159 7.08 7.49 5.47
CA ASP A 159 8.12 8.52 5.68
C ASP A 159 7.78 9.45 6.86
N ILE A 160 6.49 9.72 7.13
CA ILE A 160 6.11 10.53 8.30
C ILE A 160 6.45 9.85 9.63
N PHE A 161 6.50 8.51 9.68
CA PHE A 161 6.77 7.77 10.92
C PHE A 161 8.13 7.08 10.95
N VAL A 162 8.70 6.67 9.81
CA VAL A 162 9.98 5.95 9.65
C VAL A 162 10.20 4.81 10.66
N THR A 163 9.13 4.09 11.00
CA THR A 163 9.14 3.05 12.05
C THR A 163 9.70 3.58 13.42
N ASN A 164 9.61 4.89 13.67
CA ASN A 164 10.12 5.56 14.86
C ASN A 164 9.00 5.83 15.87
N ILE A 165 9.24 5.41 17.12
CA ILE A 165 8.24 5.46 18.21
C ILE A 165 7.89 6.90 18.61
N GLU A 166 8.83 7.84 18.54
CA GLU A 166 8.56 9.25 18.89
C GLU A 166 7.67 9.94 17.85
N ARG A 167 7.97 9.75 16.56
CA ARG A 167 7.13 10.29 15.47
C ARG A 167 5.75 9.64 15.46
N LEU A 168 5.68 8.31 15.66
CA LEU A 168 4.40 7.61 15.82
C LEU A 168 3.62 8.12 17.04
N GLY A 169 4.28 8.32 18.18
CA GLY A 169 3.66 8.87 19.40
C GLY A 169 3.04 10.24 19.14
N ARG A 170 3.76 11.14 18.47
CA ARG A 170 3.23 12.44 18.02
C ARG A 170 2.01 12.27 17.12
N GLY A 171 2.07 11.35 16.14
CA GLY A 171 0.95 11.06 15.25
C GLY A 171 -0.30 10.62 16.00
N ILE A 172 -0.15 9.76 16.99
CA ILE A 172 -1.24 9.31 17.86
C ILE A 172 -1.82 10.48 18.66
N ASP A 173 -0.98 11.28 19.31
CA ASP A 173 -1.41 12.41 20.15
C ASP A 173 -2.14 13.49 19.34
N GLU A 174 -1.71 13.74 18.11
CA GLU A 174 -2.29 14.74 17.21
C GLU A 174 -3.48 14.20 16.39
N GLY A 175 -3.74 12.88 16.42
CA GLY A 175 -4.77 12.26 15.60
C GLY A 175 -4.46 12.31 14.11
N THR A 176 -3.21 12.03 13.75
CA THR A 176 -2.65 12.10 12.40
C THR A 176 -2.40 10.71 11.84
N ALA A 177 -2.89 10.44 10.64
CA ALA A 177 -2.96 9.11 10.02
C ALA A 177 -3.77 8.11 10.87
N ASN A 178 -3.84 6.85 10.47
CA ASN A 178 -4.48 5.78 11.27
C ASN A 178 -3.81 4.40 11.10
N ALA A 179 -2.67 4.37 10.42
CA ALA A 179 -1.85 3.19 10.23
C ALA A 179 -0.37 3.58 10.06
N ILE A 180 0.52 2.62 10.30
CA ILE A 180 1.96 2.76 10.13
C ILE A 180 2.50 1.65 9.24
N LEU A 181 3.39 2.00 8.32
CA LEU A 181 4.20 1.06 7.58
C LEU A 181 5.43 0.67 8.43
N ILE A 182 5.60 -0.63 8.67
CA ILE A 182 6.67 -1.15 9.53
C ILE A 182 7.78 -1.72 8.65
N LYS A 183 8.93 -1.06 8.64
CA LYS A 183 10.15 -1.52 7.99
C LYS A 183 11.20 -1.84 9.04
N VAL A 184 11.49 -3.12 9.23
CA VAL A 184 12.39 -3.62 10.29
C VAL A 184 13.76 -2.92 10.26
N ASN A 185 14.29 -2.63 9.07
CA ASN A 185 15.59 -2.01 8.91
C ASN A 185 15.61 -0.47 9.08
N GLN A 186 14.46 0.21 9.14
CA GLN A 186 14.42 1.64 9.47
C GLN A 186 14.74 1.87 10.96
N ILE A 187 14.26 0.99 11.84
CA ILE A 187 14.51 1.07 13.29
C ILE A 187 15.70 0.20 13.74
N GLY A 188 16.00 -0.88 13.01
CA GLY A 188 17.28 -1.59 13.10
C GLY A 188 17.30 -2.82 14.02
N THR A 189 16.32 -2.99 14.92
CA THR A 189 16.22 -4.20 15.76
C THR A 189 14.80 -4.78 15.80
N LEU A 190 14.71 -6.09 16.05
CA LEU A 190 13.42 -6.76 16.26
C LEU A 190 12.70 -6.25 17.52
N THR A 191 13.43 -5.94 18.59
CA THR A 191 12.85 -5.41 19.83
C THR A 191 12.14 -4.09 19.58
N GLU A 192 12.80 -3.15 18.89
CA GLU A 192 12.21 -1.85 18.61
C GLU A 192 11.10 -1.95 17.56
N THR A 193 11.23 -2.84 16.58
CA THR A 193 10.15 -3.17 15.63
C THR A 193 8.89 -3.62 16.37
N MET A 194 9.02 -4.56 17.30
CA MET A 194 7.90 -5.06 18.10
C MET A 194 7.32 -3.98 19.03
N ALA A 195 8.15 -3.06 19.51
CA ALA A 195 7.70 -1.92 20.32
C ALA A 195 6.88 -0.93 19.49
N ALA A 196 7.31 -0.60 18.26
CA ALA A 196 6.55 0.23 17.32
C ALA A 196 5.20 -0.41 16.94
N ILE A 197 5.21 -1.70 16.59
CA ILE A 197 3.98 -2.46 16.30
C ILE A 197 3.01 -2.41 17.48
N ARG A 198 3.51 -2.68 18.70
CA ARG A 198 2.70 -2.67 19.92
C ARG A 198 2.13 -1.28 20.20
N LEU A 199 2.93 -0.22 20.07
CA LEU A 199 2.48 1.15 20.28
C LEU A 199 1.32 1.49 19.34
N ALA A 200 1.47 1.19 18.05
CA ALA A 200 0.42 1.41 17.07
C ALA A 200 -0.87 0.64 17.41
N GLN A 201 -0.77 -0.68 17.58
CA GLN A 201 -1.93 -1.54 17.82
C GLN A 201 -2.69 -1.17 19.11
N THR A 202 -1.97 -0.86 20.19
CA THR A 202 -2.59 -0.48 21.48
C THR A 202 -3.31 0.87 21.43
N ASN A 203 -2.97 1.73 20.47
CA ASN A 203 -3.63 3.01 20.22
C ASN A 203 -4.58 2.98 19.00
N GLY A 204 -4.96 1.77 18.54
CA GLY A 204 -5.95 1.60 17.49
C GLY A 204 -5.42 1.81 16.06
N TYR A 205 -4.13 2.08 15.88
CA TYR A 205 -3.52 2.16 14.55
C TYR A 205 -3.34 0.76 13.96
N ARG A 206 -3.47 0.65 12.64
CA ARG A 206 -3.11 -0.58 11.92
C ARG A 206 -1.62 -0.60 11.62
N THR A 207 -1.06 -1.81 11.55
CA THR A 207 0.35 -2.03 11.24
C THR A 207 0.45 -2.81 9.94
N VAL A 208 1.19 -2.29 8.97
CA VAL A 208 1.45 -2.97 7.70
C VAL A 208 2.92 -3.36 7.67
N ILE A 209 3.21 -4.66 7.71
CA ILE A 209 4.62 -5.11 7.66
C ILE A 209 5.12 -4.97 6.23
N SER A 210 6.28 -4.35 6.03
CA SER A 210 6.73 -3.96 4.70
C SER A 210 8.14 -4.45 4.37
N HIS A 211 8.31 -4.75 3.09
CA HIS A 211 9.59 -4.97 2.43
C HIS A 211 10.34 -3.65 2.19
N ARG A 212 11.49 -3.74 1.50
CA ARG A 212 12.19 -2.60 0.87
C ARG A 212 12.32 -2.80 -0.64
N SER A 213 12.61 -1.74 -1.38
CA SER A 213 12.89 -1.82 -2.82
C SER A 213 14.07 -2.74 -3.13
N GLY A 214 15.14 -2.70 -2.32
CA GLY A 214 16.18 -3.74 -2.30
C GLY A 214 15.84 -4.85 -1.33
N GLU A 215 15.47 -6.03 -1.82
CA GLU A 215 15.18 -7.22 -1.01
C GLU A 215 16.11 -8.39 -1.29
N THR A 216 16.03 -9.39 -0.42
CA THR A 216 16.74 -10.67 -0.51
C THR A 216 15.75 -11.84 -0.56
N GLU A 217 16.26 -13.06 -0.51
CA GLU A 217 15.48 -14.28 -0.32
C GLU A 217 14.89 -14.44 1.09
N ASP A 218 15.30 -13.61 2.06
CA ASP A 218 14.85 -13.67 3.45
C ASP A 218 13.33 -13.51 3.56
N THR A 219 12.68 -14.23 4.47
CA THR A 219 11.21 -14.24 4.62
C THR A 219 10.75 -13.78 5.99
N THR A 220 11.62 -13.17 6.80
CA THR A 220 11.36 -12.78 8.20
C THR A 220 10.09 -11.93 8.34
N ILE A 221 9.83 -11.02 7.40
CA ILE A 221 8.64 -10.15 7.45
C ILE A 221 7.32 -10.93 7.33
N ALA A 222 7.29 -12.09 6.69
CA ALA A 222 6.12 -12.97 6.66
C ALA A 222 5.81 -13.50 8.07
N HIS A 223 6.84 -13.97 8.79
CA HIS A 223 6.69 -14.42 10.17
C HIS A 223 6.29 -13.28 11.11
N ILE A 224 6.88 -12.09 10.96
CA ILE A 224 6.51 -10.92 11.78
C ILE A 224 5.03 -10.58 11.58
N ALA A 225 4.54 -10.55 10.34
CA ALA A 225 3.15 -10.23 10.04
C ALA A 225 2.17 -11.18 10.73
N VAL A 226 2.45 -12.49 10.72
CA VAL A 226 1.61 -13.50 11.38
C VAL A 226 1.78 -13.46 12.90
N ALA A 227 3.02 -13.42 13.41
CA ALA A 227 3.31 -13.44 14.85
C ALA A 227 2.71 -12.26 15.61
N THR A 228 2.58 -11.11 14.96
CA THR A 228 2.04 -9.88 15.56
C THR A 228 0.55 -9.67 15.27
N GLY A 229 -0.08 -10.55 14.49
CA GLY A 229 -1.46 -10.36 14.04
C GLY A 229 -1.66 -9.05 13.28
N ALA A 230 -0.65 -8.57 12.56
CA ALA A 230 -0.67 -7.29 11.85
C ALA A 230 -1.83 -7.21 10.84
N GLY A 231 -2.21 -8.36 10.27
CA GLY A 231 -3.31 -8.52 9.33
C GLY A 231 -3.06 -7.99 7.92
N GLN A 232 -1.94 -7.28 7.71
CA GLN A 232 -1.56 -6.67 6.44
C GLN A 232 -0.05 -6.77 6.21
N ILE A 233 0.34 -6.97 4.94
CA ILE A 233 1.74 -7.03 4.50
C ILE A 233 1.88 -6.36 3.13
N LYS A 234 2.95 -5.57 2.94
CA LYS A 234 3.36 -4.97 1.66
C LYS A 234 4.68 -5.59 1.23
N ALA A 235 4.62 -6.51 0.25
CA ALA A 235 5.79 -7.30 -0.17
C ALA A 235 6.01 -7.32 -1.69
N GLY A 236 5.47 -6.34 -2.43
CA GLY A 236 5.67 -6.16 -3.87
C GLY A 236 4.79 -7.04 -4.76
N ALA A 237 5.05 -7.03 -6.07
CA ALA A 237 4.24 -7.75 -7.04
C ALA A 237 4.56 -9.25 -7.12
N THR A 238 3.62 -10.05 -7.61
CA THR A 238 3.73 -11.51 -7.77
C THR A 238 4.59 -11.92 -8.98
N ALA A 239 5.82 -11.41 -9.06
CA ALA A 239 6.68 -11.56 -10.25
C ALA A 239 8.11 -12.00 -9.93
N ARG A 240 8.77 -11.32 -8.99
CA ARG A 240 10.19 -11.52 -8.69
C ARG A 240 10.36 -12.38 -7.43
N SER A 241 11.43 -13.19 -7.36
CA SER A 241 11.63 -14.15 -6.27
C SER A 241 11.89 -13.49 -4.91
N ASP A 242 12.54 -12.33 -4.88
CA ASP A 242 12.72 -11.47 -3.70
C ASP A 242 11.38 -11.04 -3.07
N ARG A 243 10.29 -11.00 -3.87
CA ARG A 243 8.91 -10.77 -3.43
C ARG A 243 8.19 -12.09 -3.12
N ASN A 244 8.18 -12.99 -4.10
CA ASN A 244 7.46 -14.24 -4.03
C ASN A 244 7.94 -15.16 -2.91
N ALA A 245 9.20 -15.04 -2.45
CA ALA A 245 9.69 -15.78 -1.29
C ALA A 245 8.82 -15.53 -0.05
N LYS A 246 8.40 -14.28 0.20
CA LYS A 246 7.54 -13.91 1.35
C LYS A 246 6.14 -14.48 1.20
N TYR A 247 5.58 -14.43 -0.01
CA TYR A 247 4.27 -15.03 -0.29
C TYR A 247 4.28 -16.56 -0.18
N ASN A 248 5.34 -17.20 -0.66
CA ASN A 248 5.53 -18.65 -0.49
C ASN A 248 5.65 -19.02 0.98
N GLU A 249 6.29 -18.19 1.80
CA GLU A 249 6.36 -18.43 3.24
C GLU A 249 5.00 -18.26 3.92
N LEU A 250 4.22 -17.24 3.56
CA LEU A 250 2.85 -17.10 4.06
C LEU A 250 1.95 -18.28 3.66
N LEU A 251 2.14 -18.86 2.47
CA LEU A 251 1.46 -20.11 2.07
C LEU A 251 1.84 -21.29 2.97
N ARG A 252 3.13 -21.42 3.33
CA ARG A 252 3.60 -22.48 4.25
C ARG A 252 3.05 -22.29 5.66
N ILE A 253 3.07 -21.05 6.18
CA ILE A 253 2.52 -20.73 7.49
C ILE A 253 1.01 -21.02 7.53
N GLU A 254 0.25 -20.63 6.50
CA GLU A 254 -1.18 -20.94 6.40
C GLU A 254 -1.42 -22.46 6.36
N GLU A 255 -0.63 -23.21 5.61
CA GLU A 255 -0.70 -24.67 5.53
C GLU A 255 -0.40 -25.34 6.88
N GLU A 256 0.65 -24.88 7.58
CA GLU A 256 1.06 -25.41 8.88
C GLU A 256 0.02 -25.13 9.98
N LEU A 257 -0.56 -23.91 10.00
CA LEU A 257 -1.62 -23.55 10.94
C LEU A 257 -2.92 -24.31 10.67
N GLY A 258 -3.17 -24.74 9.43
CA GLY A 258 -4.35 -25.51 9.03
C GLY A 258 -5.66 -24.83 9.48
N ALA A 259 -6.47 -25.53 10.28
CA ALA A 259 -7.75 -25.01 10.76
C ALA A 259 -7.62 -23.81 11.72
N ALA A 260 -6.43 -23.54 12.27
CA ALA A 260 -6.17 -22.38 13.12
C ALA A 260 -5.85 -21.11 12.30
N ALA A 261 -5.61 -21.23 11.00
CA ALA A 261 -5.32 -20.08 10.15
C ALA A 261 -6.56 -19.19 9.98
N ILE A 262 -6.40 -17.89 10.23
CA ILE A 262 -7.44 -16.89 10.03
C ILE A 262 -6.91 -15.82 9.08
N TYR A 263 -7.53 -15.71 7.91
CA TYR A 263 -7.30 -14.60 7.01
C TYR A 263 -8.29 -13.47 7.33
N PRO A 264 -7.83 -12.26 7.70
CA PRO A 264 -8.73 -11.22 8.19
C PRO A 264 -9.61 -10.62 7.09
N GLY A 265 -9.18 -10.68 5.82
CA GLY A 265 -9.86 -10.01 4.70
C GLY A 265 -10.21 -8.55 5.05
N ARG A 266 -11.46 -8.14 4.81
CA ARG A 266 -11.96 -6.80 5.17
C ARG A 266 -11.85 -6.42 6.64
N SER A 267 -11.81 -7.38 7.56
CA SER A 267 -11.70 -7.08 8.99
C SER A 267 -10.36 -6.46 9.37
N ALA A 268 -9.34 -6.56 8.51
CA ALA A 268 -8.06 -5.87 8.70
C ALA A 268 -8.18 -4.33 8.71
N PHE A 269 -9.28 -3.76 8.17
CA PHE A 269 -9.48 -2.32 7.96
C PHE A 269 -10.54 -1.69 8.88
N ARG A 270 -11.16 -2.46 9.79
CA ARG A 270 -12.22 -2.02 10.73
C ARG A 270 -11.93 -2.56 12.14
N ARG A 271 -12.44 -2.06 13.27
CA ARG A 271 -13.20 -0.84 13.60
C ARG A 271 -12.29 0.19 14.27
#